data_AF-A0A949GY06-F1
#
_entry.id   AF-A0A949GY06-F1
#
_cell.length_a   1.000
_cell.length_b   1.000
_cell.length_c   1.000
_cell.angle_alpha   90.00
_cell.angle_beta   90.00
_cell.angle_gamma   90.00
#
_symmetry.space_group_name_H-M   'P 1'
#
loop_
_entity.id
_entity.type
_entity.pdbx_description
1 polymer ?
#
loop_
_entity_poly.entity_id
_entity_poly.type
_entity_poly.pdbx_seq_one_letter_code
_entity_poly.pdbx_strand_id
1 'polypeptide(L)' 'MHPLLNTAVKAARRAGAIINRTSLDLDLLRIGRKAPNDFVTEVDQAAEAAIIEVLAAAYPDHDFLAE' A
#
# COMPACT_ATOMS: atom_id res chain seq x y z
N MET A 1 6.92 4.66 23.28
CA MET A 1 6.51 4.22 21.93
C MET A 1 7.57 4.66 20.94
N HIS A 2 8.02 3.78 20.04
CA HIS A 2 9.08 4.09 19.07
C HIS A 2 8.52 4.90 17.89
N PRO A 3 9.06 6.09 17.56
CA PRO A 3 8.51 6.97 16.52
C PRO A 3 8.33 6.28 15.16
N LEU A 4 9.32 5.50 14.74
CA LEU A 4 9.28 4.75 13.48
C LEU A 4 8.12 3.75 13.44
N LEU A 5 7.87 3.05 14.55
CA LEU A 5 6.77 2.08 14.64
C LEU A 5 5.41 2.77 14.54
N ASN A 6 5.26 3.94 15.15
CA ASN A 6 4.01 4.71 15.07
C ASN A 6 3.71 5.15 13.62
N THR A 7 4.73 5.62 12.90
CA THR A 7 4.60 6.01 11.49
C THR A 7 4.30 4.80 10.61
N ALA A 8 4.96 3.66 10.84
CA ALA A 8 4.68 2.42 10.12
C ALA A 8 3.23 1.95 10.33
N VAL A 9 2.73 2.00 11.57
CA VAL A 9 1.32 1.68 11.87
C VAL A 9 0.37 2.64 11.15
N LYS A 10 0.70 3.94 11.08
CA LYS A 10 -0.10 4.93 10.34
C LYS A 10 -0.13 4.62 8.84
N ALA A 11 1.01 4.30 8.25
CA ALA A 11 1.12 3.91 6.84
C ALA A 11 0.28 2.65 6.54
N ALA A 12 0.43 1.60 7.35
CA ALA A 12 -0.31 0.36 7.22
C ALA A 12 -1.84 0.57 7.34
N ARG A 13 -2.28 1.42 8.27
CA ARG A 13 -3.72 1.75 8.40
C ARG A 13 -4.27 2.46 7.16
N ARG A 14 -3.48 3.36 6.54
CA ARG A 14 -3.89 4.06 5.32
C ARG A 14 -4.05 3.08 4.15
N ALA A 15 -3.08 2.19 3.94
CA ALA A 15 -3.18 1.13 2.95
C ALA A 15 -4.38 0.20 3.21
N GLY A 16 -4.58 -0.24 4.45
CA GLY A 16 -5.71 -1.08 4.82
C GLY A 16 -7.08 -0.44 4.53
N ALA A 17 -7.20 0.89 4.68
CA ALA A 17 -8.42 1.60 4.31
C ALA A 17 -8.69 1.58 2.79
N ILE A 18 -7.64 1.67 1.96
CA ILE A 18 -7.74 1.57 0.49
C ILE A 18 -8.20 0.16 0.08
N ILE A 19 -7.58 -0.86 0.67
CA ILE A 19 -7.92 -2.27 0.43
C ILE A 19 -9.38 -2.54 0.84
N ASN A 20 -9.77 -2.15 2.05
CA ASN A 20 -11.13 -2.35 2.56
C ASN A 20 -12.18 -1.67 1.67
N ARG A 21 -11.91 -0.45 1.22
CA ARG A 21 -12.84 0.25 0.32
C ARG A 21 -13.05 -0.51 -0.97
N THR A 22 -11.97 -1.00 -1.59
CA THR A 22 -12.08 -1.69 -2.87
C THR A 22 -12.68 -3.09 -2.72
N SER A 23 -12.51 -3.75 -1.57
CA SER A 23 -13.19 -5.02 -1.28
C SER A 23 -14.72 -4.92 -1.24
N LEU A 24 -15.27 -3.71 -1.07
CA LEU A 24 -16.72 -3.47 -1.10
C LEU A 24 -17.24 -3.30 -2.54
N ASP A 25 -16.37 -2.97 -3.50
CA ASP A 25 -16.69 -2.68 -4.90
C ASP A 25 -15.86 -3.58 -5.86
N LEU A 26 -15.89 -4.91 -5.62
CA LEU A 26 -15.08 -5.89 -6.37
C LEU A 26 -15.36 -5.89 -7.88
N ASP A 27 -16.56 -5.49 -8.31
CA ASP A 27 -16.96 -5.43 -9.72
C ASP A 27 -16.14 -4.42 -10.54
N LEU A 28 -15.51 -3.45 -9.88
CA LEU A 28 -14.67 -2.44 -10.50
C LEU A 28 -13.17 -2.80 -10.48
N LEU A 29 -12.80 -3.87 -9.77
CA LEU A 29 -11.42 -4.25 -9.55
C LEU A 29 -10.76 -4.72 -10.84
N ARG A 30 -9.74 -3.99 -11.30
CA ARG A 30 -8.90 -4.42 -12.41
C ARG A 30 -7.80 -5.35 -11.91
N ILE A 31 -7.86 -6.60 -12.35
CA ILE A 31 -6.87 -7.64 -12.07
C ILE A 31 -5.89 -7.73 -13.25
N GLY A 32 -4.62 -7.45 -12.98
CA GLY A 32 -3.48 -7.73 -13.85
C GLY A 32 -2.79 -9.05 -13.47
N ARG A 33 -1.94 -9.55 -14.37
CA ARG A 33 -1.13 -10.76 -14.13
C ARG A 33 0.35 -10.43 -14.32
N LYS A 34 1.16 -10.61 -13.27
CA LYS A 34 2.63 -10.42 -13.30
C LYS A 34 3.32 -11.68 -13.85
N ALA A 35 2.87 -12.85 -13.42
CA ALA A 35 3.43 -14.16 -13.81
C ALA A 35 2.36 -15.27 -13.75
N PRO A 36 2.69 -16.52 -14.16
CA PRO A 36 1.79 -17.64 -13.96
C PRO A 36 1.40 -17.80 -12.47
N ASN A 37 0.12 -17.64 -12.17
CA ASN A 37 -0.45 -17.66 -10.81
C ASN A 37 0.00 -16.50 -9.90
N ASP A 38 0.49 -15.42 -10.50
CA ASP A 38 0.88 -14.19 -9.81
C ASP A 38 0.05 -13.01 -10.36
N PHE A 39 -0.81 -12.48 -9.51
CA PHE A 39 -1.80 -11.47 -9.84
C PHE A 39 -1.52 -10.20 -9.07
N VAL A 40 -1.68 -9.07 -9.75
CA VAL A 40 -1.56 -7.75 -9.15
C VAL A 40 -2.80 -6.96 -9.50
N THR A 41 -3.31 -6.18 -8.57
CA THR A 41 -4.46 -5.32 -8.78
C THR A 41 -4.04 -3.86 -8.71
N GLU A 42 -4.88 -2.98 -9.22
CA GLU A 42 -4.69 -1.53 -9.01
C GLU A 42 -4.69 -1.14 -7.53
N VAL A 43 -5.28 -1.98 -6.67
CA VAL A 43 -5.32 -1.80 -5.22
C VAL A 43 -3.95 -2.03 -4.60
N ASP A 44 -3.19 -3.03 -5.07
CA ASP A 44 -1.83 -3.30 -4.60
C ASP A 44 -0.93 -2.08 -4.86
N GLN A 45 -0.98 -1.53 -6.08
CA GLN A 45 -0.24 -0.32 -6.45
C GLN A 45 -0.67 0.90 -5.62
N ALA A 46 -1.98 1.09 -5.41
CA ALA A 46 -2.49 2.20 -4.62
C ALA A 46 -2.12 2.09 -3.13
N ALA A 47 -2.13 0.87 -2.59
CA ALA A 47 -1.72 0.60 -1.21
C ALA A 47 -0.22 0.86 -1.00
N GLU A 48 0.63 0.38 -1.92
CA GLU A 48 2.07 0.60 -1.88
C GLU A 48 2.41 2.09 -1.97
N ALA A 49 1.82 2.81 -2.94
CA ALA A 49 2.02 4.24 -3.09
C ALA A 49 1.63 5.01 -1.82
N ALA A 50 0.51 4.64 -1.18
CA ALA A 50 0.07 5.27 0.07
C ALA A 50 1.00 4.99 1.25
N ILE A 51 1.65 3.82 1.30
CA ILE A 51 2.66 3.49 2.32
C ILE A 51 3.90 4.36 2.10
N ILE A 52 4.44 4.38 0.87
CA ILE A 52 5.63 5.16 0.53
C ILE A 52 5.38 6.64 0.78
N GLU A 53 4.22 7.19 0.40
CA GLU A 53 3.86 8.59 0.67
C GLU A 53 3.94 8.94 2.16
N VAL A 54 3.37 8.11 3.03
CA VAL A 54 3.35 8.36 4.48
C VAL A 54 4.75 8.23 5.08
N LEU A 55 5.53 7.25 4.62
CA LEU A 55 6.88 7.03 5.14
C LEU A 55 7.84 8.11 4.64
N ALA A 56 7.83 8.46 3.35
CA ALA A 56 8.68 9.49 2.75
C ALA A 56 8.41 10.88 3.33
N ALA A 57 7.14 11.18 3.67
CA ALA A 57 6.80 12.44 4.34
C ALA A 57 7.41 12.54 5.76
N ALA A 58 7.60 11.41 6.45
CA ALA A 58 8.18 11.37 7.79
C ALA A 58 9.71 11.15 7.78
N TYR A 59 10.21 10.47 6.75
CA TYR A 59 11.60 10.05 6.59
C TYR A 59 12.05 10.28 5.15
N PRO A 60 12.31 11.54 4.75
CA PRO A 60 12.62 11.90 3.37
C PRO A 60 13.98 11.35 2.89
N ASP A 61 14.90 11.04 3.81
CA ASP A 61 16.24 10.52 3.49
C ASP A 61 16.30 8.98 3.46
N HIS A 62 15.17 8.30 3.65
CA HIS A 62 15.11 6.83 3.60
C HIS A 62 14.85 6.35 2.17
N ASP A 63 15.56 5.30 1.78
CA ASP A 63 15.24 4.52 0.59
C ASP A 63 14.12 3.52 0.88
N PHE A 64 13.32 3.23 -0.15
CA PHE A 64 12.22 2.27 -0.10
C PHE A 64 12.46 1.15 -1.10
N LEU A 65 12.39 -0.10 -0.62
CA LEU A 65 12.36 -1.28 -1.46
C LEU A 65 10.95 -1.86 -1.41
N ALA A 66 10.28 -1.91 -2.56
CA ALA A 66 8.93 -2.43 -2.75
C ALA A 66 8.88 -3.34 -4.00
N GLU A 67 7.72 -3.95 -4.31
CA GLU A 67 7.59 -5.03 -5.31
C GLU A 67 7.32 -4.60 -6.77
#